data_AF-E9DBV2-F1
#
_entry.id   AF-E9DBV2-F1
#
_cell.length_a   1.000
_cell.length_b   1.000
_cell.length_c   1.000
_cell.angle_alpha   90.00
_cell.angle_beta   90.00
_cell.angle_gamma   90.00
#
_symmetry.space_group_name_H-M   'P 1'
#
loop_
_entity.id
_entity.type
_entity.pdbx_description
1 polymer ?
#
loop_
_entity_poly.entity_id
_entity_poly.type
_entity_poly.pdbx_seq_one_letter_code
_entity_poly.pdbx_strand_id
1 'polypeptide(L)'
;MGLIKSLVIDGVKKRYSTGNIISTLFESCIRFLQFVFGIAVIGLYAQDVNHARKSGLPMDSVSKWIYATVIGSLSSITAIIYILLPCAAHRPLSSFRVLQLPCFAFDSLMFVLWLVVFGIFAKMYISKDHKKDADLKRMHHAVYVDLINLSFWMITAVWCGLRWWRGDRAAKQAEKNEQFAAEEGQMQQIH
;
A
#
# COMPACT_ATOMS: atom_id res chain seq x y z
N MET A 1 -25.15 -23.61 7.32
CA MET A 1 -24.31 -22.73 6.48
C MET A 1 -25.01 -21.45 5.99
N GLY A 2 -26.35 -21.35 6.00
CA GLY A 2 -27.09 -20.14 5.59
C GLY A 2 -27.16 -19.01 6.63
N LEU A 3 -27.14 -19.33 7.92
CA LEU A 3 -27.33 -18.33 9.00
C LEU A 3 -26.14 -17.37 9.13
N ILE A 4 -24.91 -17.90 9.10
CA ILE A 4 -23.67 -17.11 9.14
C ILE A 4 -23.57 -16.23 7.89
N LYS A 5 -23.97 -16.79 6.74
CA LYS A 5 -23.97 -16.09 5.46
C LYS A 5 -24.92 -14.90 5.53
N SER A 6 -26.14 -15.06 6.03
CA SER A 6 -27.08 -13.94 6.13
C SER A 6 -26.65 -12.91 7.19
N LEU A 7 -26.23 -13.33 8.38
CA LEU A 7 -25.91 -12.38 9.45
C LEU A 7 -24.62 -11.58 9.19
N VAL A 8 -23.60 -12.22 8.63
CA VAL A 8 -22.33 -11.57 8.30
C VAL A 8 -22.41 -10.85 6.97
N ILE A 9 -22.91 -11.50 5.90
CA ILE A 9 -22.92 -10.90 4.57
C ILE A 9 -24.03 -9.86 4.47
N ASP A 10 -25.25 -10.11 4.94
CA ASP A 10 -26.32 -9.11 4.85
C ASP A 10 -26.12 -7.97 5.86
N GLY A 11 -25.51 -8.26 7.02
CA GLY A 11 -25.09 -7.23 7.98
C GLY A 11 -24.02 -6.29 7.42
N VAL A 12 -23.06 -6.82 6.64
CA VAL A 12 -22.06 -6.03 5.91
C VAL A 12 -22.70 -5.30 4.72
N LYS A 13 -23.60 -5.96 3.98
CA LYS A 13 -24.29 -5.44 2.78
C LYS A 13 -25.26 -4.30 3.11
N LYS A 14 -25.86 -4.29 4.30
CA LYS A 14 -26.75 -3.20 4.77
C LYS A 14 -25.99 -1.95 5.23
N ARG A 15 -24.70 -2.06 5.58
CA ARG A 15 -23.87 -0.92 6.05
C ARG A 15 -23.05 -0.24 4.96
N TYR A 16 -22.88 -0.89 3.81
CA TYR A 16 -22.07 -0.39 2.71
C TYR A 16 -22.87 -0.41 1.41
N SER A 17 -22.91 0.72 0.68
CA SER A 17 -23.31 0.69 -0.73
C SER A 17 -22.45 -0.35 -1.47
N THR A 18 -23.05 -1.15 -2.35
CA THR A 18 -22.39 -2.25 -3.07
C THR A 18 -21.05 -1.85 -3.69
N GLY A 19 -20.91 -0.60 -4.16
CA GLY A 19 -19.66 -0.06 -4.69
C GLY A 19 -18.51 0.06 -3.68
N ASN A 20 -18.82 0.32 -2.39
CA ASN A 20 -17.80 0.46 -1.35
C ASN A 20 -17.26 -0.89 -0.87
N ILE A 21 -18.07 -1.97 -0.97
CA ILE A 21 -17.65 -3.33 -0.58
C ILE A 21 -16.58 -3.85 -1.54
N ILE A 22 -16.80 -3.70 -2.85
CA ILE A 22 -15.87 -4.15 -3.87
C ILE A 22 -14.53 -3.43 -3.74
N SER A 23 -14.56 -2.10 -3.54
CA SER A 23 -13.34 -1.31 -3.29
C SER A 23 -12.61 -1.78 -2.03
N THR A 24 -13.33 -2.05 -0.95
CA THR A 24 -12.73 -2.51 0.32
C THR A 24 -12.11 -3.90 0.18
N LEU A 25 -12.77 -4.82 -0.53
CA LEU A 25 -12.23 -6.16 -0.78
C LEU A 25 -10.99 -6.10 -1.67
N PHE A 26 -11.04 -5.32 -2.74
CA PHE A 26 -9.90 -5.12 -3.64
C PHE A 26 -8.68 -4.54 -2.91
N GLU A 27 -8.90 -3.51 -2.09
CA GLU A 27 -7.85 -2.91 -1.24
C GLU A 27 -7.28 -3.93 -0.24
N SER A 28 -8.14 -4.71 0.43
CA SER A 28 -7.70 -5.77 1.34
C SER A 28 -6.89 -6.85 0.63
N CYS A 29 -7.28 -7.24 -0.58
CA CYS A 29 -6.51 -8.20 -1.38
C CYS A 29 -5.11 -7.66 -1.73
N ILE A 30 -5.02 -6.40 -2.17
CA ILE A 30 -3.71 -5.79 -2.49
C ILE A 30 -2.85 -5.69 -1.23
N ARG A 31 -3.41 -5.25 -0.10
CA ARG A 31 -2.69 -5.16 1.18
C ARG A 31 -2.21 -6.52 1.65
N PHE A 32 -3.02 -7.57 1.47
CA PHE A 32 -2.61 -8.93 1.79
C PHE A 32 -1.44 -9.40 0.92
N LEU A 33 -1.46 -9.11 -0.38
CA LEU A 33 -0.33 -9.39 -1.26
C LEU A 33 0.92 -8.61 -0.84
N GLN A 34 0.79 -7.31 -0.51
CA GLN A 34 1.89 -6.49 -0.01
C GLN A 34 2.50 -7.06 1.28
N PHE A 35 1.67 -7.62 2.16
CA PHE A 35 2.12 -8.31 3.36
C PHE A 35 2.91 -9.57 3.04
N VAL A 36 2.37 -10.45 2.18
CA VAL A 36 3.01 -11.71 1.78
C VAL A 36 4.36 -11.46 1.10
N PHE A 37 4.41 -10.50 0.17
CA PHE A 37 5.65 -10.15 -0.51
C PHE A 37 6.64 -9.47 0.44
N GLY A 38 6.19 -8.63 1.38
CA GLY A 38 7.04 -8.08 2.44
C GLY A 38 7.69 -9.18 3.29
N ILE A 39 6.94 -10.20 3.70
CA ILE A 39 7.48 -11.34 4.46
C ILE A 39 8.44 -12.18 3.61
N ALA A 40 8.14 -12.40 2.34
CA ALA A 40 9.04 -13.11 1.43
C ALA A 40 10.41 -12.41 1.34
N VAL A 41 10.41 -11.08 1.23
CA VAL A 41 11.61 -10.23 1.19
C VAL A 41 12.39 -10.30 2.51
N ILE A 42 11.70 -10.25 3.66
CA ILE A 42 12.34 -10.46 4.97
C ILE A 42 13.02 -11.83 5.00
N GLY A 43 12.33 -12.89 4.57
CA GLY A 43 12.87 -14.25 4.58
C GLY A 43 14.11 -14.43 3.69
N LEU A 44 14.08 -13.85 2.48
CA LEU A 44 15.20 -13.91 1.54
C LEU A 44 16.42 -13.14 2.07
N TYR A 45 16.23 -11.86 2.40
CA TYR A 45 17.37 -11.00 2.74
C TYR A 45 17.88 -11.16 4.18
N ALA A 46 17.04 -11.56 5.14
CA ALA A 46 17.52 -11.86 6.49
C ALA A 46 18.47 -13.08 6.51
N GLN A 47 18.23 -14.07 5.64
CA GLN A 47 19.13 -15.19 5.45
C GLN A 47 20.47 -14.74 4.86
N ASP A 48 20.44 -13.85 3.87
CA ASP A 48 21.65 -13.31 3.24
C ASP A 48 22.47 -12.48 4.24
N VAL A 49 21.83 -11.66 5.08
CA VAL A 49 22.52 -10.93 6.18
C VAL A 49 23.23 -11.91 7.14
N ASN A 50 22.53 -12.98 7.54
CA ASN A 50 23.10 -13.94 8.48
C ASN A 50 24.25 -14.75 7.86
N HIS A 51 24.12 -15.10 6.58
CA HIS A 51 25.20 -15.74 5.83
C HIS A 51 26.42 -14.82 5.74
N ALA A 52 26.21 -13.56 5.37
CA ALA A 52 27.26 -12.57 5.22
C ALA A 52 28.04 -12.29 6.51
N ARG A 53 27.33 -12.27 7.63
CA ARG A 53 27.93 -12.12 8.96
C ARG A 53 28.82 -13.32 9.31
N LYS A 54 28.44 -14.53 8.92
CA LYS A 54 29.21 -15.75 9.17
C LYS A 54 30.42 -15.89 8.24
N SER A 55 30.30 -15.42 7.00
CA SER A 55 31.36 -15.49 5.99
C SER A 55 32.33 -14.29 6.02
N GLY A 56 32.13 -13.33 6.92
CA GLY A 56 33.01 -12.17 7.07
C GLY A 56 33.00 -11.22 5.86
N LEU A 57 31.87 -11.12 5.14
CA LEU A 57 31.77 -10.25 3.97
C LEU A 57 31.90 -8.76 4.34
N PRO A 58 32.41 -7.92 3.42
CA PRO A 58 32.51 -6.48 3.64
C PRO A 58 31.14 -5.85 3.92
N MET A 59 31.13 -4.88 4.85
CA MET A 59 29.90 -4.22 5.35
C MET A 59 29.05 -3.54 4.28
N ASP A 60 29.68 -3.12 3.17
CA ASP A 60 28.99 -2.50 2.03
C ASP A 60 27.94 -3.42 1.41
N SER A 61 28.16 -4.74 1.42
CA SER A 61 27.18 -5.71 0.91
C SER A 61 26.07 -5.99 1.93
N VAL A 62 26.44 -6.07 3.22
CA VAL A 62 25.51 -6.37 4.32
C VAL A 62 24.47 -5.26 4.50
N SER A 63 24.87 -4.00 4.37
CA SER A 63 23.99 -2.84 4.55
C SER A 63 22.78 -2.84 3.61
N LYS A 64 22.96 -3.32 2.37
CA LYS A 64 21.88 -3.39 1.35
C LYS A 64 20.81 -4.40 1.74
N TRP A 65 21.21 -5.57 2.21
CA TRP A 65 20.28 -6.61 2.68
C TRP A 65 19.59 -6.22 4.00
N ILE A 66 20.28 -5.51 4.89
CA ILE A 66 19.67 -4.94 6.11
C ILE A 66 18.59 -3.93 5.72
N TYR A 67 18.88 -2.99 4.82
CA TYR A 67 17.91 -2.00 4.35
C TYR A 67 16.65 -2.68 3.80
N ALA A 68 16.80 -3.67 2.93
CA ALA A 68 15.69 -4.44 2.38
C ALA A 68 14.85 -5.13 3.47
N THR A 69 15.50 -5.71 4.48
CA THR A 69 14.82 -6.37 5.61
C THR A 69 14.00 -5.38 6.44
N VAL A 70 14.52 -4.18 6.67
CA VAL A 70 13.82 -3.10 7.41
C VAL A 70 12.61 -2.60 6.61
N ILE A 71 12.77 -2.34 5.31
CA ILE A 71 11.66 -1.91 4.45
C ILE A 71 10.60 -3.01 4.32
N GLY A 72 11.01 -4.27 4.18
CA GLY A 72 10.11 -5.43 4.20
C GLY A 72 9.30 -5.51 5.48
N SER A 73 9.97 -5.34 6.64
CA SER A 73 9.32 -5.38 7.96
C SER A 73 8.33 -4.23 8.15
N LEU A 74 8.73 -3.00 7.80
CA LEU A 74 7.85 -1.83 7.86
C LEU A 74 6.62 -2.00 6.95
N SER A 75 6.85 -2.46 5.71
CA SER A 75 5.80 -2.76 4.74
C SER A 75 4.82 -3.81 5.28
N SER A 76 5.32 -4.91 5.85
CA SER A 76 4.48 -5.99 6.40
C SER A 76 3.67 -5.54 7.61
N ILE A 77 4.27 -4.79 8.53
CA ILE A 77 3.57 -4.24 9.71
C ILE A 77 2.45 -3.31 9.25
N THR A 78 2.75 -2.38 8.33
CA THR A 78 1.73 -1.45 7.84
C THR A 78 0.63 -2.16 7.06
N ALA A 79 0.95 -3.16 6.24
CA ALA A 79 -0.04 -3.95 5.53
C ALA A 79 -1.00 -4.69 6.49
N ILE A 80 -0.47 -5.30 7.56
CA ILE A 80 -1.29 -5.91 8.62
C ILE A 80 -2.19 -4.86 9.28
N ILE A 81 -1.65 -3.70 9.65
CA ILE A 81 -2.42 -2.63 10.29
C ILE A 81 -3.59 -2.20 9.39
N TYR A 82 -3.35 -2.02 8.09
CA TYR A 82 -4.39 -1.67 7.14
C TYR A 82 -5.45 -2.77 6.92
N ILE A 83 -5.09 -4.05 7.09
CA ILE A 83 -6.04 -5.17 7.03
C ILE A 83 -6.87 -5.26 8.32
N LEU A 84 -6.25 -5.06 9.49
CA LEU A 84 -6.90 -5.22 10.79
C LEU A 84 -7.79 -4.03 11.17
N LEU A 85 -7.43 -2.80 10.79
CA LEU A 85 -8.18 -1.59 11.13
C LEU A 85 -9.65 -1.63 10.65
N PRO A 86 -9.97 -2.00 9.40
CA PRO A 86 -11.36 -2.16 8.95
C PRO A 86 -12.14 -3.23 9.72
N CYS A 87 -11.47 -4.29 10.16
CA CYS A 87 -12.07 -5.36 10.96
C CYS A 87 -12.38 -4.90 12.39
N ALA A 88 -11.50 -4.09 13.01
CA ALA A 88 -11.67 -3.64 14.38
C ALA A 88 -12.58 -2.41 14.53
N ALA A 89 -12.48 -1.43 13.63
CA ALA A 89 -13.15 -0.14 13.79
C ALA A 89 -14.58 -0.08 13.22
N HIS A 90 -15.08 -1.16 12.59
CA HIS A 90 -16.41 -1.24 11.93
C HIS A 90 -16.74 -0.09 10.94
N ARG A 91 -15.74 0.73 10.57
CA ARG A 91 -15.81 1.86 9.66
C ARG A 91 -14.66 1.74 8.66
N PRO A 92 -14.89 1.94 7.36
CA PRO A 92 -13.82 1.89 6.38
C PRO A 92 -12.94 3.13 6.59
N LEU A 93 -11.61 2.95 6.67
CA LEU A 93 -10.66 4.08 6.72
C LEU A 93 -10.88 5.08 5.55
N SER A 94 -11.35 4.56 4.41
CA SER A 94 -11.77 5.32 3.23
C SER A 94 -12.84 6.40 3.51
N SER A 95 -13.66 6.24 4.56
CA SER A 95 -14.67 7.23 4.95
C SER A 95 -14.11 8.46 5.65
N PHE A 96 -12.92 8.38 6.26
CA PHE A 96 -12.35 9.52 6.99
C PHE A 96 -11.50 10.37 6.05
N ARG A 97 -12.09 11.46 5.55
CA ARG A 97 -11.42 12.43 4.66
C ARG A 97 -10.08 12.93 5.23
N VAL A 98 -10.02 13.13 6.55
CA VAL A 98 -8.82 13.58 7.28
C VAL A 98 -7.65 12.59 7.20
N LEU A 99 -7.94 11.30 7.03
CA LEU A 99 -6.93 10.24 6.95
C LEU A 99 -6.49 9.96 5.50
N GLN A 100 -7.14 10.52 4.49
CA GLN A 100 -6.78 10.28 3.09
C GLN A 100 -5.42 10.87 2.71
N LEU A 101 -5.09 12.07 3.22
CA LEU A 101 -3.80 12.74 2.99
C LEU A 101 -2.62 11.99 3.64
N PRO A 102 -2.66 11.65 4.94
CA PRO A 102 -1.61 10.85 5.56
C PRO A 102 -1.42 9.48 4.91
N CYS A 103 -2.50 8.80 4.52
CA CYS A 103 -2.42 7.51 3.81
C CYS A 103 -1.75 7.66 2.44
N PHE A 104 -2.11 8.71 1.67
CA PHE A 104 -1.46 8.98 0.38
C PHE A 104 0.04 9.27 0.52
N ALA A 105 0.41 10.09 1.51
CA ALA A 105 1.81 10.41 1.78
C ALA A 105 2.59 9.15 2.19
N PHE A 106 2.00 8.29 3.03
CA PHE A 106 2.63 7.06 3.47
C PHE A 106 2.77 6.02 2.33
N ASP A 107 1.73 5.80 1.54
CA ASP A 107 1.78 4.90 0.38
C ASP A 107 2.83 5.38 -0.64
N SER A 108 2.94 6.70 -0.85
CA SER A 108 3.96 7.30 -1.72
C SER A 108 5.37 7.14 -1.14
N LEU A 109 5.54 7.30 0.17
CA LEU A 109 6.81 7.05 0.86
C LEU A 109 7.24 5.58 0.69
N MET A 110 6.32 4.64 0.94
CA MET A 110 6.60 3.22 0.75
C MET A 110 6.96 2.89 -0.69
N PHE A 111 6.24 3.46 -1.66
CA PHE A 111 6.59 3.32 -3.07
C PHE A 111 8.03 3.76 -3.35
N VAL A 112 8.46 4.92 -2.86
CA VAL A 112 9.85 5.40 -3.05
C VAL A 112 10.86 4.49 -2.36
N LEU A 113 10.58 4.03 -1.13
CA LEU A 113 11.48 3.13 -0.41
C LEU A 113 11.65 1.79 -1.14
N TRP A 114 10.57 1.21 -1.66
CA TRP A 114 10.61 0.01 -2.50
C TRP A 114 11.31 0.25 -3.85
N LEU A 115 11.18 1.45 -4.42
CA LEU A 115 11.89 1.82 -5.65
C LEU A 115 13.40 1.79 -5.43
N VAL A 116 13.86 2.26 -4.27
CA VAL A 116 15.28 2.19 -3.88
C VAL A 116 15.72 0.73 -3.68
N VAL A 117 14.94 -0.10 -2.98
CA VAL A 117 15.23 -1.53 -2.81
C VAL A 117 15.38 -2.21 -4.18
N PHE A 118 14.39 -2.03 -5.06
CA PHE A 118 14.42 -2.55 -6.41
C PHE A 118 15.64 -2.02 -7.19
N GLY A 119 15.94 -0.72 -7.13
CA GLY A 119 17.08 -0.14 -7.84
C GLY A 119 18.43 -0.71 -7.41
N ILE A 120 18.61 -0.95 -6.09
CA ILE A 120 19.82 -1.55 -5.54
C ILE A 120 20.00 -2.98 -6.09
N PHE A 121 18.96 -3.81 -6.02
CA PHE A 121 19.06 -5.21 -6.42
C PHE A 121 18.98 -5.44 -7.92
N ALA A 122 18.26 -4.60 -8.66
CA ALA A 122 18.30 -4.58 -10.12
C ALA A 122 19.74 -4.35 -10.59
N LYS A 123 20.43 -3.32 -10.09
CA LYS A 123 21.84 -3.09 -10.46
C LYS A 123 22.75 -4.26 -10.07
N MET A 124 22.50 -4.92 -8.93
CA MET A 124 23.33 -6.00 -8.42
C MET A 124 23.19 -7.31 -9.21
N TYR A 125 21.98 -7.65 -9.66
CA TYR A 125 21.67 -8.99 -10.19
C TYR A 125 21.28 -9.02 -11.67
N ILE A 126 20.72 -7.94 -12.24
CA ILE A 126 20.34 -7.92 -13.68
C ILE A 126 21.57 -7.88 -14.60
N SER A 127 22.68 -7.30 -14.16
CA SER A 127 23.88 -7.14 -15.00
C SER A 127 24.85 -8.33 -15.00
N LYS A 128 24.61 -9.38 -14.20
CA LYS A 128 25.49 -10.55 -14.12
C LYS A 128 24.91 -11.74 -14.86
N ASP A 129 25.67 -12.39 -15.73
CA ASP A 129 25.22 -13.56 -16.51
C ASP A 129 24.94 -14.76 -15.59
N HIS A 130 23.67 -15.18 -15.53
CA HIS A 130 23.11 -16.12 -14.53
C HIS A 130 23.17 -17.59 -14.96
N LYS A 131 23.83 -17.89 -16.09
CA LYS A 131 23.80 -19.22 -16.72
C LYS A 131 24.48 -20.35 -15.92
N LYS A 132 25.28 -20.05 -14.89
CA LYS A 132 26.07 -21.07 -14.17
C LYS A 132 25.79 -21.22 -12.66
N ASP A 133 25.14 -20.24 -12.01
CA ASP A 133 24.96 -20.26 -10.55
C ASP A 133 23.49 -20.29 -10.14
N ALA A 134 23.08 -21.36 -9.44
CA ALA A 134 21.72 -21.53 -8.92
C ALA A 134 21.31 -20.41 -7.95
N ASP A 135 22.28 -19.85 -7.21
CA ASP A 135 22.05 -18.77 -6.25
C ASP A 135 21.72 -17.44 -6.95
N LEU A 136 22.38 -17.16 -8.08
CA LEU A 136 22.09 -16.00 -8.91
C LEU A 136 20.70 -16.10 -9.54
N LYS A 137 20.29 -17.30 -9.95
CA LYS A 137 18.94 -17.55 -10.45
C LYS A 137 17.90 -17.27 -9.37
N ARG A 138 18.13 -17.71 -8.12
CA ARG A 138 17.25 -17.41 -6.97
C ARG A 138 17.14 -15.90 -6.72
N MET A 139 18.26 -15.18 -6.71
CA MET A 139 18.28 -13.73 -6.51
C MET A 139 17.60 -12.95 -7.64
N HIS A 140 17.67 -13.44 -8.89
CA HIS A 140 16.93 -12.83 -10.00
C HIS A 140 15.40 -12.90 -9.79
N HIS A 141 14.89 -14.00 -9.21
CA HIS A 141 13.47 -14.10 -8.85
C HIS A 141 13.10 -13.15 -7.69
N ALA A 142 14.02 -12.92 -6.74
CA ALA A 142 13.81 -11.97 -5.66
C ALA A 142 13.62 -10.53 -6.19
N VAL A 143 14.38 -10.12 -7.21
CA VAL A 143 14.22 -8.81 -7.85
C VAL A 143 12.82 -8.63 -8.46
N TYR A 144 12.26 -9.68 -9.08
CA TYR A 144 10.90 -9.62 -9.59
C TYR A 144 9.85 -9.55 -8.47
N VAL A 145 10.08 -10.23 -7.36
CA VAL A 145 9.23 -10.13 -6.17
C VAL A 145 9.22 -8.69 -5.65
N ASP A 146 10.38 -8.04 -5.56
CA ASP A 146 10.51 -6.64 -5.15
C ASP A 146 9.76 -5.71 -6.13
N LEU A 147 9.87 -5.96 -7.44
CA LEU A 147 9.19 -5.19 -8.48
C LEU A 147 7.66 -5.32 -8.43
N ILE A 148 7.16 -6.53 -8.19
CA ILE A 148 5.72 -6.78 -8.04
C ILE A 148 5.20 -6.05 -6.80
N ASN A 149 5.92 -6.13 -5.68
CA ASN A 149 5.52 -5.45 -4.46
C ASN A 149 5.55 -3.93 -4.60
N LEU A 150 6.59 -3.39 -5.23
CA LEU A 150 6.70 -1.99 -5.62
C LEU A 150 5.49 -1.53 -6.44
N SER A 151 5.08 -2.34 -7.42
CA SER A 151 3.92 -2.04 -8.27
C SER A 151 2.63 -1.99 -7.48
N PHE A 152 2.44 -2.86 -6.49
CA PHE A 152 1.28 -2.77 -5.60
C PHE A 152 1.28 -1.50 -4.76
N TRP A 153 2.43 -1.09 -4.21
CA TRP A 153 2.56 0.18 -3.50
C TRP A 153 2.26 1.39 -4.41
N MET A 154 2.69 1.35 -5.67
CA MET A 154 2.34 2.36 -6.67
C MET A 154 0.82 2.42 -6.91
N ILE A 155 0.17 1.27 -7.14
CA ILE A 155 -1.27 1.21 -7.38
C ILE A 155 -2.04 1.77 -6.18
N THR A 156 -1.66 1.41 -4.95
CA THR A 156 -2.30 1.96 -3.74
C THR A 156 -2.07 3.45 -3.58
N ALA A 157 -0.87 3.95 -3.88
CA ALA A 157 -0.56 5.38 -3.82
C ALA A 157 -1.39 6.18 -4.83
N VAL A 158 -1.46 5.72 -6.09
CA VAL A 158 -2.28 6.35 -7.14
C VAL A 158 -3.76 6.33 -6.74
N TRP A 159 -4.25 5.20 -6.24
CA TRP A 159 -5.64 5.05 -5.81
C TRP A 159 -5.99 6.00 -4.65
N CYS A 160 -5.11 6.13 -3.65
CA CYS A 160 -5.24 7.10 -2.56
C CYS A 160 -5.21 8.55 -3.05
N GLY A 161 -4.28 8.88 -3.96
CA GLY A 161 -4.17 10.22 -4.54
C GLY A 161 -5.40 10.62 -5.36
N LEU A 162 -5.93 9.71 -6.18
CA LEU A 162 -7.15 9.95 -6.96
C LEU A 162 -8.37 10.17 -6.07
N ARG A 163 -8.52 9.41 -4.98
CA ARG A 163 -9.62 9.59 -4.01
C ARG A 163 -9.54 10.95 -3.31
N TRP A 164 -8.35 11.33 -2.86
CA TRP A 164 -8.12 12.64 -2.24
C TRP A 164 -8.43 13.78 -3.22
N TRP A 165 -7.91 13.71 -4.45
CA TRP A 165 -8.14 14.76 -5.46
C TRP A 165 -9.64 14.92 -5.80
N ARG A 166 -10.36 13.80 -5.96
CA ARG A 166 -11.81 13.85 -6.20
C ARG A 166 -12.58 14.44 -5.00
N GLY A 167 -12.18 14.09 -3.78
CA GLY A 167 -12.76 14.62 -2.55
C GLY A 167 -12.55 16.13 -2.37
N ASP A 168 -11.34 16.61 -2.66
CA ASP A 168 -10.98 18.04 -2.61
C ASP A 168 -11.79 18.87 -3.62
N ARG A 169 -11.92 18.40 -4.87
CA ARG A 169 -12.75 19.06 -5.88
C ARG A 169 -14.22 19.13 -5.48
N ALA A 170 -14.76 18.06 -4.90
CA ALA A 170 -16.15 18.03 -4.47
C ALA A 170 -16.43 19.00 -3.29
N ALA A 171 -15.50 19.13 -2.34
CA ALA A 171 -15.61 20.13 -1.27
C ALA A 171 -15.61 21.56 -1.82
N LYS A 172 -14.64 21.87 -2.70
CA LYS A 172 -14.55 23.20 -3.32
C LYS A 172 -15.80 23.56 -4.13
N GLN A 173 -16.44 22.59 -4.76
CA GLN A 173 -17.70 22.82 -5.49
C GLN A 173 -18.87 23.07 -4.54
N ALA A 174 -18.95 22.35 -3.41
CA ALA A 174 -19.99 22.56 -2.41
C ALA A 174 -19.91 23.96 -1.79
N GLU A 175 -18.70 24.40 -1.40
CA GLU A 175 -18.47 25.75 -0.87
C GLU A 175 -18.88 26.84 -1.87
N LYS A 176 -18.55 26.68 -3.16
CA LYS A 176 -19.00 27.60 -4.22
C LYS A 176 -20.51 27.63 -4.38
N ASN A 177 -21.17 26.48 -4.32
CA ASN A 177 -22.62 26.40 -4.45
C ASN A 177 -23.33 27.05 -3.23
N GLU A 178 -22.79 26.88 -2.02
CA GLU A 178 -23.29 27.53 -0.80
C GLU A 178 -23.12 29.05 -0.86
N GLN A 179 -21.98 29.55 -1.35
CA GLN A 179 -21.76 30.99 -1.57
C GLN A 179 -22.76 31.57 -2.57
N PHE A 180 -22.97 30.89 -3.70
CA PHE A 180 -23.92 31.31 -4.72
C PHE A 180 -25.37 31.35 -4.19
N ALA A 181 -25.78 30.33 -3.42
CA ALA A 181 -27.10 30.30 -2.79
C ALA A 181 -27.28 31.42 -1.74
N ALA A 182 -26.22 31.78 -1.01
CA ALA A 182 -26.25 32.90 -0.08
C ALA A 182 -26.39 34.26 -0.80
N GLU A 183 -25.70 34.45 -1.93
CA GLU A 183 -25.81 35.64 -2.77
C GLU A 183 -27.20 35.79 -3.40
N GLU A 184 -27.78 34.71 -3.95
CA GLU A 184 -29.15 34.72 -4.47
C GLU A 184 -30.18 35.06 -3.39
N GLY A 185 -30.03 34.50 -2.18
CA GLY A 185 -30.90 34.80 -1.05
C GLY A 185 -30.85 36.26 -0.61
N GLN A 186 -29.68 36.90 -0.65
CA GLN A 186 -29.54 38.32 -0.34
C GLN A 186 -30.17 39.22 -1.40
N MET A 187 -30.00 38.89 -2.69
CA MET A 187 -30.62 39.63 -3.80
C MET A 187 -32.15 39.62 -3.73
N GLN A 188 -32.76 38.51 -3.29
CA GLN A 188 -34.21 38.41 -3.14
C GLN A 188 -34.78 39.19 -1.95
N GLN A 189 -33.99 39.54 -0.93
CA GLN A 189 -34.46 40.34 0.21
C GLN A 189 -34.35 41.85 -0.01
N ILE A 190 -33.67 42.28 -1.08
CA ILE A 190 -33.48 43.70 -1.42
C ILE A 190 -34.58 44.19 -2.40
N HIS A 191 -35.35 43.26 -2.97
CA HIS A 191 -36.50 43.53 -3.85
C HIS A 191 -37.83 43.34 -3.12
#